data_AF-X6LEE0-F1
#
_entry.id   AF-X6LEE0-F1
#
_cell.length_a   1.000
_cell.length_b   1.000
_cell.length_c   1.000
_cell.angle_alpha   90.00
_cell.angle_beta   90.00
_cell.angle_gamma   90.00
#
_symmetry.space_group_name_H-M   'P 1'
#
loop_
_entity.id
_entity.type
_entity.pdbx_description
1 polymer ?
#
loop_
_entity_poly.entity_id
_entity_poly.type
_entity_poly.pdbx_seq_one_letter_code
_entity_poly.pdbx_strand_id
1 'polypeptide(L)'
;MLAQLQQAFPKIGEEIVLKAWNQCKENVDKTKDILTWLTENTITLQQQQYLMDLFQSFGTKLEKTTISQTWKNCNQILVDTRMKLLEICATSNLNESQEENEIKINREMCLHILWNITKHIKYRQIHKQALYSYLSQKCHTLGADFEK
;
A
#
# COMPACT_ATOMS: atom_id res chain seq x y z
N MET A 1 11.74 -10.61 -24.45
CA MET A 1 11.19 -9.30 -24.08
C MET A 1 11.72 -8.78 -22.74
N LEU A 2 11.60 -9.54 -21.65
CA LEU A 2 12.11 -9.12 -20.33
C LEU A 2 13.59 -8.67 -20.35
N ALA A 3 14.47 -9.43 -21.01
CA ALA A 3 15.88 -9.05 -21.15
C ALA A 3 16.08 -7.68 -21.85
N GLN A 4 15.24 -7.33 -22.83
CA GLN A 4 15.30 -6.04 -23.51
C GLN A 4 14.79 -4.91 -22.61
N LEU A 5 13.74 -5.16 -21.82
CA LEU A 5 13.26 -4.21 -20.81
C LEU A 5 14.31 -3.99 -19.72
N GLN A 6 14.95 -5.05 -19.24
CA GLN A 6 16.04 -4.95 -18.26
C GLN A 6 17.22 -4.15 -18.81
N GLN A 7 17.59 -4.36 -20.08
CA GLN A 7 18.63 -3.57 -20.75
C GLN A 7 18.26 -2.10 -20.88
N ALA A 8 16.97 -1.78 -21.15
CA ALA A 8 16.49 -0.41 -21.25
C ALA A 8 16.40 0.30 -19.89
N PHE A 9 16.15 -0.45 -18.81
CA PHE A 9 16.00 0.07 -17.45
C PHE A 9 16.99 -0.58 -16.47
N PRO A 10 18.31 -0.38 -16.66
CA PRO A 10 19.33 -1.09 -15.89
C PRO A 10 19.34 -0.74 -14.40
N LYS A 11 18.72 0.39 -14.01
CA LYS A 11 18.60 0.83 -12.62
C LYS A 11 17.42 0.19 -11.89
N ILE A 12 16.51 -0.45 -12.61
CA ILE A 12 15.36 -1.14 -12.02
C ILE A 12 15.74 -2.59 -11.72
N GLY A 13 15.40 -3.06 -10.52
CA GLY A 13 15.64 -4.46 -10.15
C GLY A 13 14.87 -5.43 -11.05
N GLU A 14 15.47 -6.57 -11.39
CA GLU A 14 14.87 -7.57 -12.28
C GLU A 14 13.50 -8.07 -11.79
N GLU A 15 13.35 -8.25 -10.48
CA GLU A 15 12.07 -8.61 -9.86
C GLU A 15 10.98 -7.56 -10.13
N ILE A 16 11.34 -6.28 -10.13
CA ILE A 16 10.42 -5.17 -10.40
C ILE A 16 10.02 -5.16 -11.87
N VAL A 17 10.97 -5.42 -12.78
CA VAL A 17 10.67 -5.55 -14.22
C VAL A 17 9.69 -6.70 -14.46
N LEU A 18 9.89 -7.84 -13.81
CA LEU A 18 8.99 -8.98 -13.89
C LEU A 18 7.60 -8.64 -13.32
N LYS A 19 7.52 -7.98 -12.16
CA LYS A 19 6.25 -7.54 -11.56
C LYS A 19 5.50 -6.58 -12.49
N ALA A 20 6.16 -5.58 -13.05
CA ALA A 20 5.56 -4.63 -13.98
C ALA A 20 5.07 -5.31 -15.27
N TRP A 21 5.86 -6.24 -15.81
CA TRP A 21 5.50 -7.04 -16.98
C TRP A 21 4.22 -7.85 -16.76
N ASN A 22 4.14 -8.55 -15.64
CA ASN A 22 2.97 -9.35 -15.27
C ASN A 22 1.75 -8.45 -15.01
N GLN A 23 1.92 -7.32 -14.32
CA GLN A 23 0.86 -6.34 -14.07
C GLN A 23 0.27 -5.80 -15.38
N CYS A 24 1.11 -5.63 -16.40
CA CYS A 24 0.71 -5.13 -17.72
C CYS A 24 0.17 -6.20 -18.67
N LYS A 25 0.00 -7.45 -18.22
CA LYS A 25 -0.39 -8.58 -19.07
C LYS A 25 0.52 -8.69 -20.31
N GLU A 26 1.82 -8.59 -20.10
CA GLU A 26 2.83 -8.71 -21.16
C GLU A 26 2.76 -7.62 -22.25
N ASN A 27 2.10 -6.50 -21.96
CA ASN A 27 2.09 -5.36 -22.86
C ASN A 27 3.36 -4.52 -22.70
N VAL A 28 4.17 -4.48 -23.77
CA VAL A 28 5.49 -3.82 -23.78
C VAL A 28 5.38 -2.32 -23.53
N ASP A 29 4.46 -1.63 -24.18
CA ASP A 29 4.37 -0.17 -24.11
C ASP A 29 3.90 0.28 -22.72
N LYS A 30 2.88 -0.41 -22.17
CA LYS A 30 2.43 -0.17 -20.79
C LYS A 30 3.52 -0.51 -19.76
N THR A 31 4.26 -1.59 -19.98
CA THR A 31 5.36 -1.96 -19.09
C THR A 31 6.45 -0.89 -19.10
N LYS A 32 6.86 -0.42 -20.28
CA LYS A 32 7.84 0.67 -20.41
C LYS A 32 7.36 1.94 -19.72
N ASP A 33 6.10 2.29 -19.90
CA ASP A 33 5.47 3.45 -19.26
C ASP A 33 5.49 3.37 -17.71
N ILE A 34 5.25 2.19 -17.13
CA ILE A 34 5.42 1.96 -15.68
C ILE A 34 6.89 2.04 -15.27
N LEU A 35 7.80 1.41 -16.01
CA LEU A 35 9.22 1.39 -15.65
C LEU A 35 9.87 2.78 -15.73
N THR A 36 9.48 3.59 -16.71
CA THR A 36 9.84 5.02 -16.79
C THR A 36 9.32 5.76 -15.57
N TRP A 37 8.04 5.59 -15.25
CA TRP A 37 7.42 6.21 -14.08
C TRP A 37 8.11 5.83 -12.76
N LEU A 38 8.47 4.55 -12.56
CA LEU A 38 9.23 4.10 -11.39
C LEU A 38 10.62 4.75 -11.34
N THR A 39 11.30 4.83 -12.49
CA THR A 39 12.63 5.44 -12.60
C THR A 39 12.62 6.92 -12.23
N GLU A 40 11.55 7.65 -12.57
CA GLU A 40 11.40 9.08 -12.26
C GLU A 40 11.03 9.37 -10.80
N ASN A 41 10.48 8.39 -10.08
CA ASN A 41 9.90 8.60 -8.75
C ASN A 41 10.66 7.88 -7.62
N THR A 42 11.71 7.14 -7.94
CA THR A 42 12.48 6.34 -6.97
C THR A 42 13.98 6.49 -7.18
N ILE A 43 14.74 6.42 -6.10
CA ILE A 43 16.21 6.52 -6.11
C ILE A 43 16.83 5.17 -5.73
N THR A 44 16.20 4.45 -4.79
CA THR A 44 16.71 3.16 -4.29
C THR A 44 15.86 1.98 -4.74
N LEU A 45 16.45 0.78 -4.79
CA LEU A 45 15.73 -0.47 -5.08
C LEU A 45 14.56 -0.69 -4.11
N GLN A 46 14.73 -0.34 -2.83
CA GLN A 46 13.67 -0.46 -1.83
C GLN A 46 12.48 0.45 -2.16
N GLN A 47 12.74 1.68 -2.59
CA GLN A 47 11.69 2.60 -3.03
C GLN A 47 10.99 2.10 -4.30
N GLN A 48 11.71 1.47 -5.24
CA GLN A 48 11.10 0.84 -6.41
C GLN A 48 10.10 -0.24 -6.00
N GLN A 49 10.48 -1.10 -5.05
CA GLN A 49 9.60 -2.15 -4.52
C GLN A 49 8.34 -1.55 -3.90
N TYR A 50 8.50 -0.56 -3.03
CA TYR A 50 7.38 0.11 -2.36
C TYR A 50 6.45 0.82 -3.34
N LEU A 51 7.00 1.55 -4.30
CA LEU A 51 6.18 2.28 -5.27
C LEU A 51 5.49 1.32 -6.24
N MET A 52 6.11 0.19 -6.57
CA MET A 52 5.47 -0.88 -7.34
C MET A 52 4.31 -1.51 -6.55
N ASP A 53 4.49 -1.79 -5.27
CA ASP A 53 3.43 -2.36 -4.41
C ASP A 53 2.23 -1.41 -4.28
N LEU A 54 2.50 -0.10 -4.16
CA LEU A 54 1.45 0.93 -4.21
C LEU A 54 0.75 0.94 -5.56
N PHE A 55 1.48 0.86 -6.67
CA PHE A 55 0.89 0.82 -8.00
C PHE A 55 0.04 -0.45 -8.22
N GLN A 56 0.45 -1.61 -7.70
CA GLN A 56 -0.37 -2.82 -7.78
C GLN A 56 -1.68 -2.69 -7.01
N SER A 57 -1.63 -2.04 -5.85
CA SER A 57 -2.79 -1.86 -4.96
C SER A 57 -3.76 -0.80 -5.47
N PHE A 58 -3.25 0.30 -6.05
CA PHE A 58 -4.05 1.48 -6.37
C PHE A 58 -4.10 1.83 -7.84
N GLY A 59 -3.23 1.30 -8.70
CA GLY A 59 -3.09 1.71 -10.11
C GLY A 59 -4.30 1.41 -11.00
N THR A 60 -5.25 0.60 -10.51
CA THR A 60 -6.56 0.40 -11.16
C THR A 60 -7.62 1.38 -10.68
N LYS A 61 -7.45 1.97 -9.50
CA LYS A 61 -8.39 2.89 -8.85
C LYS A 61 -7.98 4.36 -9.01
N LEU A 62 -6.67 4.63 -9.07
CA LEU A 62 -6.09 5.96 -9.07
C LEU A 62 -5.11 6.12 -10.24
N GLU A 63 -5.04 7.36 -10.74
CA GLU A 63 -4.03 7.73 -11.73
C GLU A 63 -2.62 7.69 -11.12
N LYS A 64 -1.63 7.35 -11.95
CA LYS A 64 -0.20 7.35 -11.56
C LYS A 64 0.27 8.70 -11.01
N THR A 65 -0.29 9.79 -11.53
CA THR A 65 -0.02 11.17 -11.10
C THR A 65 -0.41 11.36 -9.63
N THR A 66 -1.60 10.93 -9.24
CA THR A 66 -2.07 10.95 -7.85
C THR A 66 -1.16 10.13 -6.95
N ILE A 67 -0.83 8.89 -7.35
CA ILE A 67 0.06 8.01 -6.57
C ILE A 67 1.44 8.68 -6.38
N SER A 68 2.04 9.22 -7.44
CA SER A 68 3.32 9.94 -7.38
C SER A 68 3.29 11.17 -6.50
N GLN A 69 2.25 11.98 -6.60
CA GLN A 69 2.13 13.20 -5.81
C GLN A 69 1.99 12.86 -4.33
N THR A 70 1.13 11.92 -3.98
CA THR A 70 0.99 11.46 -2.60
C THR A 70 2.27 10.83 -2.07
N TRP A 71 2.95 10.01 -2.87
CA TRP A 71 4.26 9.44 -2.54
C TRP A 71 5.30 10.51 -2.20
N LYS A 72 5.40 11.57 -2.99
CA LYS A 72 6.31 12.70 -2.73
C LYS A 72 5.89 13.50 -1.50
N ASN A 73 4.60 13.77 -1.34
CA ASN A 73 4.07 14.54 -0.20
C ASN A 73 4.25 13.83 1.14
N CYS A 74 4.24 12.50 1.14
CA CYS A 74 4.50 11.67 2.30
C CYS A 74 6.00 11.35 2.48
N ASN A 75 6.89 12.16 1.90
CA ASN A 75 8.36 11.99 1.98
C ASN A 75 8.84 10.59 1.58
N GLN A 76 8.13 9.93 0.67
CA GLN A 76 8.44 8.58 0.20
C GLN A 76 8.38 7.52 1.31
N ILE A 77 7.54 7.74 2.33
CA ILE A 77 7.25 6.77 3.39
C ILE A 77 6.07 5.91 2.95
N LEU A 78 6.28 4.58 2.84
CA LEU A 78 5.29 3.64 2.33
C LEU A 78 3.99 3.64 3.15
N VAL A 79 4.10 3.54 4.48
CA VAL A 79 2.92 3.42 5.35
C VAL A 79 2.05 4.68 5.27
N ASP A 80 2.66 5.85 5.34
CA ASP A 80 1.97 7.14 5.26
C ASP A 80 1.32 7.32 3.89
N THR A 81 2.04 7.01 2.82
CA THR A 81 1.52 7.08 1.44
C THR A 81 0.34 6.14 1.27
N ARG A 82 0.44 4.89 1.75
CA ARG A 82 -0.63 3.89 1.65
C ARG A 82 -1.88 4.36 2.38
N MET A 83 -1.74 4.88 3.60
CA MET A 83 -2.86 5.42 4.38
C MET A 83 -3.54 6.58 3.66
N LYS A 84 -2.75 7.50 3.08
CA LYS A 84 -3.30 8.66 2.37
C LYS A 84 -3.99 8.27 1.06
N LEU A 85 -3.46 7.31 0.32
CA LEU A 85 -4.11 6.78 -0.89
C LEU A 85 -5.40 6.02 -0.56
N LEU A 86 -5.43 5.27 0.55
CA LEU A 86 -6.67 4.65 1.05
C LEU A 86 -7.72 5.71 1.39
N GLU A 87 -7.33 6.80 2.06
CA GLU A 87 -8.23 7.92 2.36
C GLU A 87 -8.76 8.58 1.08
N ILE A 88 -7.91 8.77 0.07
CA ILE A 88 -8.33 9.30 -1.23
C ILE A 88 -9.32 8.36 -1.91
N CYS A 89 -9.05 7.05 -1.94
CA CYS A 89 -9.98 6.05 -2.49
C CYS A 89 -11.31 6.03 -1.73
N ALA A 90 -11.27 6.13 -0.39
CA ALA A 90 -12.47 6.14 0.44
C ALA A 90 -13.31 7.41 0.22
N THR A 91 -12.67 8.56 0.00
CA THR A 91 -13.38 9.82 -0.30
C THR A 91 -13.92 9.89 -1.72
N SER A 92 -13.24 9.29 -2.71
CA SER A 92 -13.81 9.15 -4.06
C SER A 92 -14.96 8.13 -4.11
N ASN A 93 -14.87 7.04 -3.33
CA ASN A 93 -15.92 6.04 -3.20
C ASN A 93 -17.03 6.45 -2.22
N LEU A 94 -16.96 7.61 -1.56
CA LEU A 94 -18.02 8.09 -0.67
C LEU A 94 -19.30 8.49 -1.42
N ASN A 95 -19.28 8.54 -2.76
CA ASN A 95 -20.49 8.55 -3.58
C ASN A 95 -21.09 7.15 -3.82
N GLU A 96 -20.37 6.06 -3.51
CA GLU A 96 -20.80 4.66 -3.61
C GLU A 96 -20.29 3.81 -2.43
N SER A 97 -20.84 4.05 -1.24
CA SER A 97 -20.97 3.10 -0.12
C SER A 97 -19.71 2.44 0.51
N GLN A 98 -19.73 2.44 1.85
CA GLN A 98 -18.88 1.64 2.75
C GLN A 98 -17.38 1.93 2.71
N GLU A 99 -16.94 2.72 3.68
CA GLU A 99 -15.58 2.67 4.23
C GLU A 99 -15.19 1.20 4.45
N GLU A 100 -14.35 0.65 3.56
CA GLU A 100 -13.90 -0.76 3.57
C GLU A 100 -13.49 -1.11 5.01
N ASN A 101 -14.14 -2.11 5.61
CA ASN A 101 -14.01 -2.44 7.04
C ASN A 101 -12.55 -2.58 7.51
N GLU A 102 -11.65 -2.97 6.60
CA GLU A 102 -10.20 -3.05 6.83
C GLU A 102 -9.59 -1.69 7.22
N ILE A 103 -10.05 -0.58 6.63
CA ILE A 103 -9.56 0.78 6.96
C ILE A 103 -9.96 1.17 8.38
N LYS A 104 -11.21 0.88 8.79
CA LYS A 104 -11.68 1.11 10.16
C LYS A 104 -10.87 0.31 11.18
N ILE A 105 -10.64 -0.97 10.89
CA ILE A 105 -9.87 -1.87 11.75
C ILE A 105 -8.42 -1.37 11.89
N ASN A 106 -7.76 -1.03 10.78
CA ASN A 106 -6.39 -0.50 10.80
C ASN A 106 -6.28 0.81 11.58
N ARG A 107 -7.23 1.73 11.39
CA ARG A 107 -7.24 3.02 12.11
C ARG A 107 -7.42 2.84 13.61
N GLU A 108 -8.33 1.97 14.04
CA GLU A 108 -8.51 1.66 15.46
C GLU A 108 -7.28 0.97 16.06
N MET A 109 -6.64 0.05 15.33
CA MET A 109 -5.39 -0.58 15.77
C MET A 109 -4.28 0.44 16.00
N CYS A 110 -4.06 1.36 15.05
CA CYS A 110 -3.07 2.43 15.20
C CYS A 110 -3.36 3.29 16.42
N LEU A 111 -4.63 3.68 16.63
CA LEU A 111 -5.04 4.48 17.79
C LEU A 111 -4.83 3.72 19.11
N HIS A 112 -5.13 2.43 19.16
CA HIS A 112 -4.92 1.61 20.35
C HIS A 112 -3.43 1.48 20.71
N ILE A 113 -2.58 1.27 19.70
CA ILE A 113 -1.11 1.21 19.89
C ILE A 113 -0.58 2.58 20.36
N LEU A 114 -0.99 3.67 19.70
CA LEU A 114 -0.60 5.04 20.06
C LEU A 114 -1.04 5.42 21.48
N TRP A 115 -2.26 5.08 21.86
CA TRP A 115 -2.79 5.29 23.21
C TRP A 115 -1.97 4.54 24.26
N ASN A 116 -1.58 3.31 23.97
CA ASN A 116 -0.76 2.51 24.87
C ASN A 116 0.67 3.06 25.01
N ILE A 117 1.24 3.61 23.94
CA ILE A 117 2.56 4.28 23.97
C ILE A 117 2.49 5.57 24.80
N THR A 118 1.47 6.40 24.56
CA THR A 118 1.30 7.70 25.22
C THR A 118 0.97 7.60 26.71
N LYS A 119 0.38 6.48 27.15
CA LYS A 119 0.03 6.26 28.57
C LYS A 119 1.17 5.75 29.46
N HIS A 120 2.40 5.61 28.97
CA HIS A 120 3.55 5.12 29.77
C HIS A 120 3.27 3.83 30.54
N ILE A 121 2.35 2.97 30.07
CA ILE A 121 2.25 1.60 30.58
C ILE A 121 3.43 0.88 29.95
N LYS A 122 4.39 0.43 30.77
CA LYS A 122 5.57 -0.34 30.33
C LYS A 122 5.13 -1.35 29.26
N TYR A 123 5.62 -1.16 28.03
CA TYR A 123 5.34 -1.90 26.78
C TYR A 123 5.25 -3.44 26.90
N ARG A 124 5.65 -4.01 28.03
CA ARG A 124 5.66 -5.45 28.36
C ARG A 124 4.29 -6.08 28.65
N GLN A 125 3.18 -5.34 28.66
CA GLN A 125 1.87 -5.88 29.06
C GLN A 125 0.79 -5.86 27.97
N ILE A 126 1.14 -5.70 26.69
CA ILE A 126 0.17 -6.00 25.63
C ILE A 126 -0.04 -7.51 25.63
N HIS A 127 -1.10 -7.96 26.30
CA HIS A 127 -1.48 -9.36 26.31
C HIS A 127 -1.96 -9.73 24.93
N LYS A 128 -1.11 -10.41 24.15
CA LYS A 128 -1.37 -10.81 22.76
C LYS A 128 -2.76 -11.41 22.58
N GLN A 129 -3.20 -12.25 23.53
CA GLN A 129 -4.51 -12.87 23.48
C GLN A 129 -5.65 -11.85 23.61
N ALA A 130 -5.53 -10.85 24.47
CA ALA A 130 -6.60 -9.86 24.69
C ALA A 130 -6.75 -8.96 23.45
N LEU A 131 -5.61 -8.55 22.86
CA LEU A 131 -5.61 -7.82 21.60
C LEU A 131 -6.21 -8.66 20.47
N TYR A 132 -5.82 -9.92 20.35
CA TYR A 132 -6.35 -10.85 19.34
C TYR A 132 -7.86 -11.07 19.50
N SER A 133 -8.33 -11.36 20.72
CA SER A 133 -9.76 -11.58 21.00
C SER A 133 -10.59 -10.34 20.71
N TYR A 134 -10.11 -9.15 21.07
CA TYR A 134 -10.79 -7.88 20.75
C TYR A 134 -10.88 -7.66 19.24
N LEU A 135 -9.78 -7.90 18.51
CA LEU A 135 -9.74 -7.76 17.05
C LEU A 135 -10.68 -8.77 16.37
N SER A 136 -10.60 -10.04 16.75
CA SER A 136 -11.45 -11.11 16.20
C SER A 136 -12.93 -10.79 16.41
N GLN A 137 -13.34 -10.40 17.62
CA GLN A 137 -14.73 -10.02 17.90
C GLN A 137 -15.22 -8.86 17.03
N LYS A 138 -14.37 -7.84 16.81
CA LYS A 138 -14.72 -6.70 15.96
C LYS A 138 -14.79 -7.08 14.48
N CYS A 139 -13.91 -7.96 14.00
CA CYS A 139 -13.95 -8.47 12.62
C CYS A 139 -15.27 -9.22 12.36
N HIS A 140 -15.67 -10.11 13.28
CA HIS A 140 -16.98 -10.77 13.24
C HIS A 140 -18.14 -9.76 13.21
N THR A 141 -18.09 -8.75 14.10
CA THR A 141 -19.16 -7.73 14.21
C THR A 141 -19.31 -6.91 12.93
N LEU A 142 -18.20 -6.63 12.26
CA LEU A 142 -18.18 -5.84 11.02
C LEU A 142 -18.38 -6.71 9.76
N GLY A 143 -18.55 -8.03 9.89
CA GLY A 143 -18.66 -8.95 8.75
C GLY A 143 -17.38 -9.01 7.91
N ALA A 144 -16.24 -8.70 8.51
CA ALA A 144 -14.92 -8.70 7.89
C ALA A 144 -14.11 -9.92 8.33
N ASP A 145 -14.76 -11.08 8.42
CA ASP A 145 -14.10 -12.32 8.83
C ASP A 145 -13.03 -12.71 7.82
N PHE A 146 -11.84 -12.99 8.34
CA PHE A 146 -10.69 -13.46 7.57
C PHE A 146 -10.71 -14.98 7.36
N GLU A 147 -11.73 -15.68 7.86
CA GLU A 147 -11.92 -17.10 7.63
C GLU A 147 -12.52 -17.34 6.24
N LYS A 148 -11.77 -18.08 5.44
CA LYS A 148 -12.16 -18.58 4.13
C LYS A 148 -12.33 -20.09 4.20
#